data_AF-A0A2D5BN08-F1
#
_entry.id   AF-A0A2D5BN08-F1
#
_cell.length_a   1.000
_cell.length_b   1.000
_cell.length_c   1.000
_cell.angle_alpha   90.00
_cell.angle_beta   90.00
_cell.angle_gamma   90.00
#
_symmetry.space_group_name_H-M   'P 1'
#
loop_
_entity.id
_entity.type
_entity.pdbx_description
1 polymer ?
#
loop_
_entity_poly.entity_id
_entity_poly.type
_entity_poly.pdbx_seq_one_letter_code
_entity_poly.pdbx_strand_id
1 'polypeptide(L)'
;IDAFLFEVLEDPKEHPVIKSLLVRHTIPRDATRALPAALIALEQRRSWGYVRSALEGLHDLDVADLSGLGSELTPRLHALLSGPGPVARHAARLLARLGDDAGAAILLEDVKGPDRAVAFEAACALAHLGNGKHAGLIRRAVLERRLQPKACVRALRALTVIRDLPALPEVARLVDDQFLFHGIKRAAIDYLTAVGGERVLPAFVLLLKGWDPVLKEAAGAALDVIVGEPRRRELRGAARLFVSAQDLMTQGRWRAACDAFEKAAAACGTPHAAVLMNLYAARSASRVGDKERLRMLAKAVLDVTEEPAYGRAAQALLDADKPGRPRYTASIVGLELAEPKPLRPGRWMQLRVRLRNTGTTTLPGGSWGGGVAVAVKWSSGGRDSAAAGPPSFLPEAGLAPGADAELHVRAQAPTTAGEHQAVPVLRLASATPLHFVHEHEAIDLDLTLDREAALDPRDLVFKGGEIARHWGLHPGFAPGELEPDGSVSLAALTVDPWMAGPTLKDVPIALEVSIELAIGPTTPTRQAELEVYWTHDPDALFSPGKRAVIPVPTDGRYHRVAHLIPLHEGRAIRRVRIDPSGLPALYSIREIRIRAAPR
;
A
#
# COMPACT_ATOMS: atom_id res chain seq x y z
N ILE A 1 -14.41 28.82 -1.55
CA ILE A 1 -14.02 28.00 -2.73
C ILE A 1 -15.26 27.35 -3.33
N ASP A 2 -16.05 26.58 -2.58
CA ASP A 2 -17.22 25.88 -3.15
C ASP A 2 -18.25 26.85 -3.76
N ALA A 3 -18.57 27.97 -3.11
CA ALA A 3 -19.45 29.01 -3.68
C ALA A 3 -18.97 29.55 -5.04
N PHE A 4 -17.65 29.74 -5.19
CA PHE A 4 -17.04 30.19 -6.46
C PHE A 4 -17.11 29.11 -7.54
N LEU A 5 -16.91 27.83 -7.17
CA LEU A 5 -17.04 26.71 -8.12
C LEU A 5 -18.47 26.59 -8.66
N PHE A 6 -19.48 26.87 -7.84
CA PHE A 6 -20.89 26.87 -8.28
C PHE A 6 -21.24 28.07 -9.15
N GLU A 7 -20.72 29.27 -8.82
CA GLU A 7 -20.89 30.47 -9.64
C GLU A 7 -20.34 30.27 -11.07
N VAL A 8 -19.18 29.63 -11.21
CA VAL A 8 -18.58 29.30 -12.52
C VAL A 8 -19.37 28.20 -13.26
N LEU A 9 -20.04 27.30 -12.54
CA LEU A 9 -20.92 26.28 -13.15
C LEU A 9 -22.20 26.91 -13.73
N GLU A 10 -22.73 27.92 -13.05
CA GLU A 10 -23.94 28.65 -13.43
C GLU A 10 -23.69 29.68 -14.55
N ASP A 11 -22.46 30.18 -14.72
CA ASP A 11 -22.14 31.18 -15.76
C ASP A 11 -22.32 30.61 -17.19
N PRO A 12 -23.29 31.07 -17.99
CA PRO A 12 -23.52 30.56 -19.35
C PRO A 12 -22.36 30.82 -20.32
N LYS A 13 -21.43 31.74 -20.01
CA LYS A 13 -20.30 32.13 -20.86
C LYS A 13 -19.06 31.26 -20.67
N GLU A 14 -19.03 30.44 -19.64
CA GLU A 14 -17.85 29.66 -19.26
C GLU A 14 -17.53 28.50 -20.22
N HIS A 15 -16.24 28.23 -20.39
CA HIS A 15 -15.75 27.31 -21.41
C HIS A 15 -16.20 25.86 -21.12
N PRO A 16 -16.70 25.08 -22.11
CA PRO A 16 -17.22 23.73 -21.90
C PRO A 16 -16.24 22.77 -21.21
N VAL A 17 -14.93 22.95 -21.45
CA VAL A 17 -13.88 22.15 -20.78
C VAL A 17 -13.75 22.49 -19.30
N ILE A 18 -13.81 23.77 -18.93
CA ILE A 18 -13.75 24.23 -17.54
C ILE A 18 -14.99 23.73 -16.79
N LYS A 19 -16.18 23.89 -17.40
CA LYS A 19 -17.42 23.31 -16.86
C LYS A 19 -17.34 21.80 -16.71
N SER A 20 -16.75 21.07 -17.68
CA SER A 20 -16.59 19.62 -17.59
C SER A 20 -15.74 19.19 -16.39
N LEU A 21 -14.65 19.91 -16.10
CA LEU A 21 -13.78 19.63 -14.96
C LEU A 21 -14.47 19.97 -13.64
N LEU A 22 -15.18 21.10 -13.60
CA LEU A 22 -15.93 21.54 -12.43
C LEU A 22 -17.06 20.57 -12.10
N VAL A 23 -17.91 20.19 -13.07
CA VAL A 23 -19.01 19.24 -12.88
C VAL A 23 -18.49 17.92 -12.30
N ARG A 24 -17.38 17.40 -12.83
CA ARG A 24 -16.77 16.16 -12.32
C ARG A 24 -16.33 16.27 -10.86
N HIS A 25 -15.87 17.44 -10.42
CA HIS A 25 -15.31 17.64 -9.08
C HIS A 25 -16.33 18.14 -8.05
N THR A 26 -17.41 18.78 -8.49
CA THR A 26 -18.45 19.31 -7.60
C THR A 26 -19.55 18.31 -7.32
N ILE A 27 -19.89 17.42 -8.27
CA ILE A 27 -20.93 16.38 -8.06
C ILE A 27 -20.68 15.56 -6.78
N PRO A 28 -19.47 15.03 -6.51
CA PRO A 28 -19.26 14.20 -5.32
C PRO A 28 -19.21 15.00 -4.01
N ARG A 29 -19.18 16.34 -4.08
CA ARG A 29 -19.09 17.22 -2.90
C ARG A 29 -20.45 17.75 -2.46
N ASP A 30 -21.31 18.05 -3.43
CA ASP A 30 -22.67 18.55 -3.19
C ASP A 30 -23.55 18.14 -4.37
N ALA A 31 -24.07 16.90 -4.29
CA ALA A 31 -24.89 16.31 -5.35
C ALA A 31 -26.09 17.20 -5.66
N THR A 32 -26.75 17.73 -4.62
CA THR A 32 -27.93 18.59 -4.72
C THR A 32 -27.66 19.84 -5.56
N ARG A 33 -26.54 20.55 -5.32
CA ARG A 33 -26.19 21.76 -6.08
C ARG A 33 -25.61 21.48 -7.46
N ALA A 34 -24.88 20.39 -7.62
CA ALA A 34 -24.23 20.06 -8.90
C ALA A 34 -25.15 19.32 -9.88
N LEU A 35 -26.26 18.74 -9.41
CA LEU A 35 -27.20 17.96 -10.21
C LEU A 35 -27.80 18.75 -11.38
N PRO A 36 -28.31 19.99 -11.24
CA PRO A 36 -28.85 20.73 -12.38
C PRO A 36 -27.83 20.90 -13.51
N ALA A 37 -26.57 21.18 -13.18
CA ALA A 37 -25.49 21.30 -14.16
C ALA A 37 -25.16 19.95 -14.83
N ALA A 38 -25.21 18.86 -14.08
CA ALA A 38 -25.06 17.50 -14.60
C ALA A 38 -26.21 17.15 -15.56
N LEU A 39 -27.46 17.40 -15.18
CA LEU A 39 -28.64 17.13 -16.01
C LEU A 39 -28.61 17.92 -17.32
N ILE A 40 -28.26 19.22 -17.25
CA ILE A 40 -28.06 20.07 -18.42
C ILE A 40 -26.99 19.49 -19.35
N ALA A 41 -25.89 18.97 -18.78
CA ALA A 41 -24.83 18.33 -19.56
C ALA A 41 -25.34 17.09 -20.32
N LEU A 42 -26.15 16.25 -19.66
CA LEU A 42 -26.72 15.03 -20.25
C LEU A 42 -27.75 15.34 -21.35
N GLU A 43 -28.53 16.42 -21.20
CA GLU A 43 -29.58 16.82 -22.14
C GLU A 43 -29.05 17.53 -23.38
N GLN A 44 -28.22 18.56 -23.20
CA GLN A 44 -27.88 19.47 -24.29
C GLN A 44 -26.83 18.90 -25.24
N ARG A 45 -26.19 17.76 -24.87
CA ARG A 45 -25.17 17.04 -25.66
C ARG A 45 -24.11 17.95 -26.31
N ARG A 46 -23.81 19.11 -25.70
CA ARG A 46 -22.97 20.17 -26.29
C ARG A 46 -21.61 19.66 -26.74
N SER A 47 -21.02 18.74 -25.97
CA SER A 47 -19.87 17.94 -26.38
C SER A 47 -19.86 16.62 -25.61
N TRP A 48 -19.40 15.53 -26.25
CA TRP A 48 -19.32 14.22 -25.59
C TRP A 48 -18.32 14.20 -24.43
N GLY A 49 -17.33 15.09 -24.42
CA GLY A 49 -16.44 15.30 -23.27
C GLY A 49 -17.18 15.85 -22.05
N TYR A 50 -18.11 16.79 -22.25
CA TYR A 50 -18.91 17.36 -21.17
C TYR A 50 -19.89 16.34 -20.59
N VAL A 51 -20.56 15.58 -21.47
CA VAL A 51 -21.43 14.45 -21.07
C VAL A 51 -20.64 13.41 -20.29
N ARG A 52 -19.47 13.01 -20.79
CA ARG A 52 -18.61 12.03 -20.12
C ARG A 52 -18.18 12.50 -18.73
N SER A 53 -17.74 13.75 -18.57
CA SER A 53 -17.33 14.26 -17.26
C SER A 53 -18.49 14.32 -16.27
N ALA A 54 -19.71 14.62 -16.73
CA ALA A 54 -20.91 14.53 -15.90
C ALA A 54 -21.18 13.09 -15.45
N LEU A 55 -21.11 12.12 -16.37
CA LEU A 55 -21.25 10.69 -16.05
C LEU A 55 -20.15 10.20 -15.08
N GLU A 56 -18.91 10.66 -15.25
CA GLU A 56 -17.80 10.36 -14.33
C GLU A 56 -18.02 10.96 -12.94
N GLY A 57 -18.56 12.18 -12.84
CA GLY A 57 -18.93 12.76 -11.54
C GLY A 57 -20.05 11.98 -10.84
N LEU A 58 -21.08 11.56 -11.60
CA LEU A 58 -22.15 10.70 -11.09
C LEU A 58 -21.64 9.32 -10.64
N HIS A 59 -20.54 8.82 -11.22
CA HIS A 59 -19.91 7.59 -10.77
C HIS A 59 -19.28 7.69 -9.38
N ASP A 60 -18.87 8.88 -8.96
CA ASP A 60 -18.23 9.10 -7.66
C ASP A 60 -19.25 9.31 -6.53
N LEU A 61 -20.55 9.48 -6.83
CA LEU A 61 -21.64 9.46 -5.85
C LEU A 61 -21.76 8.10 -5.16
N ASP A 62 -22.24 8.09 -3.91
CA ASP A 62 -22.62 6.86 -3.25
C ASP A 62 -23.90 6.25 -3.85
N VAL A 63 -24.26 5.04 -3.43
CA VAL A 63 -25.44 4.34 -3.99
C VAL A 63 -26.74 4.99 -3.52
N ALA A 64 -26.79 5.53 -2.31
CA ALA A 64 -28.00 6.14 -1.76
C ALA A 64 -28.34 7.45 -2.48
N ASP A 65 -27.34 8.32 -2.64
CA ASP A 65 -27.42 9.57 -3.39
C ASP A 65 -27.80 9.29 -4.84
N LEU A 66 -27.11 8.35 -5.50
CA LEU A 66 -27.42 8.03 -6.89
C LEU A 66 -28.84 7.47 -7.04
N SER A 67 -29.28 6.60 -6.11
CA SER A 67 -30.63 6.03 -6.13
C SER A 67 -31.71 7.09 -5.93
N GLY A 68 -31.47 8.09 -5.06
CA GLY A 68 -32.38 9.22 -4.87
C GLY A 68 -32.60 10.05 -6.14
N LEU A 69 -31.68 9.97 -7.10
CA LEU A 69 -31.74 10.66 -8.39
C LEU A 69 -32.24 9.77 -9.54
N GLY A 70 -32.56 8.51 -9.25
CA GLY A 70 -32.82 7.49 -10.27
C GLY A 70 -33.96 7.84 -11.22
N SER A 71 -35.06 8.40 -10.73
CA SER A 71 -36.21 8.79 -11.57
C SER A 71 -35.87 9.88 -12.59
N GLU A 72 -34.95 10.79 -12.26
CA GLU A 72 -34.51 11.86 -13.16
C GLU A 72 -33.41 11.39 -14.10
N LEU A 73 -32.46 10.59 -13.61
CA LEU A 73 -31.31 10.16 -14.41
C LEU A 73 -31.69 9.09 -15.44
N THR A 74 -32.56 8.14 -15.09
CA THR A 74 -32.82 6.94 -15.90
C THR A 74 -33.22 7.26 -17.35
N PRO A 75 -34.23 8.11 -17.65
CA PRO A 75 -34.59 8.42 -19.04
C PRO A 75 -33.44 9.07 -19.84
N ARG A 76 -32.64 9.90 -19.17
CA ARG A 76 -31.49 10.60 -19.79
C ARG A 76 -30.35 9.62 -20.10
N LEU A 77 -30.09 8.68 -19.19
CA LEU A 77 -29.08 7.64 -19.39
C LEU A 77 -29.47 6.67 -20.51
N HIS A 78 -30.76 6.30 -20.60
CA HIS A 78 -31.29 5.51 -21.73
C HIS A 78 -31.01 6.17 -23.07
N ALA A 79 -31.27 7.48 -23.18
CA ALA A 79 -31.00 8.23 -24.40
C ALA A 79 -29.50 8.24 -24.79
N LEU A 80 -28.60 8.05 -23.83
CA LEU A 80 -27.15 8.03 -24.04
C LEU A 80 -26.60 6.64 -24.42
N LEU A 81 -27.40 5.57 -24.29
CA LEU A 81 -27.00 4.23 -24.73
C LEU A 81 -26.75 4.15 -26.25
N SER A 82 -27.45 4.99 -27.03
CA SER A 82 -27.23 5.12 -28.48
C SER A 82 -26.11 6.10 -28.85
N GLY A 83 -25.36 6.62 -27.87
CA GLY A 83 -24.26 7.57 -28.07
C GLY A 83 -22.93 6.89 -28.45
N PRO A 84 -21.83 7.66 -28.51
CA PRO A 84 -20.50 7.10 -28.75
C PRO A 84 -20.11 6.08 -27.68
N GLY A 85 -19.37 5.04 -28.08
CA GLY A 85 -19.01 3.91 -27.22
C GLY A 85 -18.60 4.27 -25.79
N PRO A 86 -17.65 5.20 -25.55
CA PRO A 86 -17.29 5.60 -24.19
C PRO A 86 -18.46 6.15 -23.36
N VAL A 87 -19.33 6.96 -23.96
CA VAL A 87 -20.49 7.57 -23.31
C VAL A 87 -21.58 6.53 -23.04
N ALA A 88 -21.89 5.70 -24.04
CA ALA A 88 -22.86 4.62 -23.90
C ALA A 88 -22.47 3.65 -22.77
N ARG A 89 -21.17 3.33 -22.65
CA ARG A 89 -20.65 2.49 -21.56
C ARG A 89 -20.79 3.13 -20.19
N HIS A 90 -20.46 4.42 -20.06
CA HIS A 90 -20.64 5.12 -18.79
C HIS A 90 -22.13 5.20 -18.41
N ALA A 91 -23.01 5.46 -19.37
CA ALA A 91 -24.44 5.46 -19.17
C ALA A 91 -24.95 4.07 -18.75
N ALA A 92 -24.53 3.01 -19.45
CA ALA A 92 -24.87 1.62 -19.11
C ALA A 92 -24.42 1.23 -17.70
N ARG A 93 -23.23 1.69 -17.26
CA ARG A 93 -22.75 1.46 -15.89
C ARG A 93 -23.57 2.20 -14.84
N LEU A 94 -24.00 3.43 -15.11
CA LEU A 94 -24.87 4.16 -14.17
C LEU A 94 -26.26 3.54 -14.10
N LEU A 95 -26.85 3.14 -15.24
CA LEU A 95 -28.09 2.36 -15.28
C LEU A 95 -27.96 1.07 -14.47
N ALA A 96 -26.85 0.35 -14.64
CA ALA A 96 -26.57 -0.85 -13.85
C ALA A 96 -26.48 -0.57 -12.34
N ARG A 97 -25.87 0.55 -11.93
CA ARG A 97 -25.83 0.97 -10.51
C ARG A 97 -27.21 1.39 -9.96
N LEU A 98 -28.10 1.84 -10.83
CA LEU A 98 -29.50 2.19 -10.50
C LEU A 98 -30.43 0.97 -10.51
N GLY A 99 -29.94 -0.23 -10.87
CA GLY A 99 -30.76 -1.43 -10.96
C GLY A 99 -31.52 -1.58 -12.28
N ASP A 100 -31.15 -0.85 -13.33
CA ASP A 100 -31.79 -0.92 -14.65
C ASP A 100 -31.10 -1.94 -15.57
N ASP A 101 -31.89 -2.93 -16.04
CA ASP A 101 -31.43 -4.06 -16.85
C ASP A 101 -31.01 -3.67 -18.28
N ALA A 102 -31.41 -2.52 -18.81
CA ALA A 102 -31.04 -2.13 -20.17
C ALA A 102 -29.55 -1.85 -20.31
N GLY A 103 -28.89 -1.40 -19.23
CA GLY A 103 -27.44 -1.30 -19.17
C GLY A 103 -26.74 -2.67 -19.25
N ALA A 104 -27.39 -3.75 -18.79
CA ALA A 104 -26.76 -5.06 -18.67
C ALA A 104 -26.34 -5.67 -20.01
N ALA A 105 -27.11 -5.46 -21.09
CA ALA A 105 -26.80 -6.02 -22.40
C ALA A 105 -25.44 -5.52 -22.95
N ILE A 106 -25.22 -4.21 -22.89
CA ILE A 106 -23.94 -3.58 -23.31
C ILE A 106 -22.79 -4.07 -22.44
N LEU A 107 -23.01 -4.20 -21.13
CA LEU A 107 -21.97 -4.69 -20.20
C LEU A 107 -21.64 -6.18 -20.42
N LEU A 108 -22.62 -7.00 -20.81
CA LEU A 108 -22.42 -8.42 -21.15
C LEU A 108 -21.62 -8.61 -22.45
N GLU A 109 -21.63 -7.65 -23.35
CA GLU A 109 -20.74 -7.63 -24.52
C GLU A 109 -19.34 -7.15 -24.13
N ASP A 110 -19.25 -6.03 -23.41
CA ASP A 110 -17.98 -5.43 -22.96
C ASP A 110 -17.15 -6.42 -22.11
N VAL A 111 -17.78 -7.23 -21.26
CA VAL A 111 -17.08 -8.22 -20.42
C VAL A 111 -16.44 -9.36 -21.22
N LYS A 112 -16.92 -9.61 -22.45
CA LYS A 112 -16.35 -10.58 -23.39
C LYS A 112 -15.28 -9.97 -24.30
N GLY A 113 -15.15 -8.64 -24.29
CA GLY A 113 -14.24 -7.91 -25.14
C GLY A 113 -12.76 -8.14 -24.79
N PRO A 114 -11.84 -7.84 -25.74
CA PRO A 114 -10.40 -8.04 -25.53
C PRO A 114 -9.76 -6.99 -24.61
N ASP A 115 -10.40 -5.82 -24.43
CA ASP A 115 -9.90 -4.77 -23.55
C ASP A 115 -10.17 -5.12 -22.08
N ARG A 116 -9.10 -5.48 -21.35
CA ARG A 116 -9.17 -5.89 -19.94
C ARG A 116 -9.66 -4.79 -19.00
N ALA A 117 -9.44 -3.51 -19.33
CA ALA A 117 -9.92 -2.42 -18.49
C ALA A 117 -11.44 -2.26 -18.68
N VAL A 118 -11.92 -2.34 -19.91
CA VAL A 118 -13.35 -2.31 -20.23
C VAL A 118 -14.06 -3.52 -19.63
N ALA A 119 -13.50 -4.73 -19.80
CA ALA A 119 -14.08 -5.95 -19.25
C ALA A 119 -14.15 -5.95 -17.72
N PHE A 120 -13.12 -5.42 -17.04
CA PHE A 120 -13.12 -5.25 -15.59
C PHE A 120 -14.23 -4.31 -15.11
N GLU A 121 -14.38 -3.15 -15.76
CA GLU A 121 -15.40 -2.17 -15.40
C GLU A 121 -16.81 -2.71 -15.67
N ALA A 122 -16.99 -3.45 -16.77
CA ALA A 122 -18.25 -4.12 -17.08
C ALA A 122 -18.59 -5.21 -16.05
N ALA A 123 -17.61 -6.03 -15.65
CA ALA A 123 -17.80 -7.02 -14.59
C ALA A 123 -18.21 -6.39 -13.26
N CYS A 124 -17.56 -5.28 -12.86
CA CYS A 124 -17.95 -4.56 -11.64
C CYS A 124 -19.38 -4.02 -11.71
N ALA A 125 -19.78 -3.43 -12.84
CA ALA A 125 -21.13 -2.93 -13.03
C ALA A 125 -22.19 -4.04 -13.04
N LEU A 126 -21.89 -5.19 -13.67
CA LEU A 126 -22.77 -6.37 -13.62
C LEU A 126 -22.90 -6.93 -12.19
N ALA A 127 -21.83 -6.93 -11.40
CA ALA A 127 -21.91 -7.33 -10.00
C ALA A 127 -22.79 -6.39 -9.17
N HIS A 128 -22.82 -5.09 -9.48
CA HIS A 128 -23.77 -4.16 -8.84
C HIS A 128 -25.24 -4.48 -9.15
N LEU A 129 -25.53 -5.14 -10.27
CA LEU A 129 -26.84 -5.71 -10.59
C LEU A 129 -27.10 -7.07 -9.92
N GLY A 130 -26.20 -7.53 -9.04
CA GLY A 130 -26.27 -8.88 -8.45
C GLY A 130 -25.77 -9.99 -9.38
N ASN A 131 -25.29 -9.68 -10.58
CA ASN A 131 -24.76 -10.68 -11.52
C ASN A 131 -23.30 -11.03 -11.20
N GLY A 132 -23.11 -12.08 -10.40
CA GLY A 132 -21.80 -12.60 -10.00
C GLY A 132 -21.09 -13.47 -11.05
N LYS A 133 -21.64 -13.70 -12.25
CA LYS A 133 -21.09 -14.66 -13.24
C LYS A 133 -19.64 -14.33 -13.64
N HIS A 134 -19.26 -13.07 -13.56
CA HIS A 134 -17.92 -12.58 -13.93
C HIS A 134 -17.06 -12.19 -12.72
N ALA A 135 -17.43 -12.62 -11.51
CA ALA A 135 -16.70 -12.32 -10.27
C ALA A 135 -15.20 -12.69 -10.33
N GLY A 136 -14.83 -13.72 -11.09
CA GLY A 136 -13.42 -14.10 -11.30
C GLY A 136 -12.54 -12.98 -11.87
N LEU A 137 -13.09 -12.13 -12.75
CA LEU A 137 -12.36 -10.94 -13.27
C LEU A 137 -12.16 -9.90 -12.17
N ILE A 138 -13.16 -9.73 -11.30
CA ILE A 138 -13.14 -8.77 -10.20
C ILE A 138 -12.14 -9.22 -9.14
N ARG A 139 -12.19 -10.50 -8.71
CA ARG A 139 -11.26 -11.09 -7.74
C ARG A 139 -9.80 -10.90 -8.14
N ARG A 140 -9.47 -11.21 -9.40
CA ARG A 140 -8.12 -11.02 -9.95
C ARG A 140 -7.67 -9.56 -9.83
N ALA A 141 -8.56 -8.62 -10.12
CA ALA A 141 -8.25 -7.20 -10.10
C ALA A 141 -8.03 -6.64 -8.69
N VAL A 142 -8.57 -7.26 -7.63
CA VAL A 142 -8.39 -6.82 -6.22
C VAL A 142 -6.90 -6.70 -5.86
N LEU A 143 -6.09 -7.70 -6.23
CA LEU A 143 -4.65 -7.68 -5.95
C LEU A 143 -3.84 -6.97 -7.04
N GLU A 144 -4.19 -7.12 -8.32
CA GLU A 144 -3.48 -6.49 -9.44
C GLU A 144 -3.58 -4.95 -9.40
N ARG A 145 -4.70 -4.43 -8.91
CA ARG A 145 -4.99 -3.00 -8.85
C ARG A 145 -4.86 -2.41 -7.45
N ARG A 146 -4.20 -3.11 -6.50
CA ARG A 146 -4.04 -2.61 -5.11
C ARG A 146 -3.32 -1.26 -5.00
N LEU A 147 -2.54 -0.88 -6.02
CA LEU A 147 -1.87 0.42 -6.15
C LEU A 147 -2.71 1.49 -6.87
N GLN A 148 -3.93 1.15 -7.28
CA GLN A 148 -4.91 2.06 -7.88
C GLN A 148 -6.13 2.13 -6.95
N PRO A 149 -6.10 2.95 -5.87
CA PRO A 149 -7.09 2.88 -4.81
C PRO A 149 -8.54 2.94 -5.28
N LYS A 150 -8.86 3.82 -6.23
CA LYS A 150 -10.22 3.93 -6.80
C LYS A 150 -10.69 2.64 -7.47
N ALA A 151 -9.81 1.98 -8.23
CA ALA A 151 -10.16 0.75 -8.94
C ALA A 151 -10.27 -0.45 -7.98
N CYS A 152 -9.38 -0.53 -6.98
CA CYS A 152 -9.44 -1.57 -5.96
C CYS A 152 -10.69 -1.43 -5.08
N VAL A 153 -11.01 -0.21 -4.62
CA VAL A 153 -12.25 0.07 -3.88
C VAL A 153 -13.48 -0.30 -4.70
N ARG A 154 -13.49 -0.01 -6.01
CA ARG A 154 -14.59 -0.41 -6.90
C ARG A 154 -14.73 -1.94 -6.98
N ALA A 155 -13.62 -2.66 -7.14
CA ALA A 155 -13.63 -4.12 -7.15
C ALA A 155 -14.18 -4.69 -5.83
N LEU A 156 -13.74 -4.16 -4.69
CA LEU A 156 -14.22 -4.59 -3.37
C LEU A 156 -15.72 -4.31 -3.21
N ARG A 157 -16.19 -3.11 -3.56
CA ARG A 157 -17.62 -2.77 -3.53
C ARG A 157 -18.47 -3.69 -4.40
N ALA A 158 -17.99 -4.03 -5.59
CA ALA A 158 -18.66 -4.98 -6.47
C ALA A 158 -18.77 -6.36 -5.81
N LEU A 159 -17.68 -6.87 -5.23
CA LEU A 159 -17.67 -8.13 -4.48
C LEU A 159 -18.55 -8.10 -3.23
N THR A 160 -18.65 -6.95 -2.55
CA THR A 160 -19.55 -6.73 -1.40
C THR A 160 -21.00 -6.94 -1.79
N VAL A 161 -21.42 -6.39 -2.95
CA VAL A 161 -22.81 -6.51 -3.43
C VAL A 161 -23.18 -7.96 -3.71
N ILE A 162 -22.33 -8.69 -4.42
CA ILE A 162 -22.59 -10.11 -4.73
C ILE A 162 -22.21 -11.08 -3.61
N ARG A 163 -21.64 -10.57 -2.49
CA ARG A 163 -21.15 -11.36 -1.35
C ARG A 163 -20.28 -12.55 -1.78
N ASP A 164 -19.33 -12.31 -2.69
CA ASP A 164 -18.52 -13.34 -3.33
C ASP A 164 -17.50 -13.95 -2.34
N LEU A 165 -17.96 -14.90 -1.52
CA LEU A 165 -17.12 -15.64 -0.56
C LEU A 165 -15.78 -16.16 -1.14
N PRO A 166 -15.70 -16.63 -2.39
CA PRO A 166 -14.42 -17.00 -3.02
C PRO A 166 -13.36 -15.90 -3.11
N ALA A 167 -13.71 -14.61 -2.88
CA ALA A 167 -12.75 -13.50 -2.85
C ALA A 167 -12.08 -13.29 -1.49
N LEU A 168 -12.53 -14.01 -0.45
CA LEU A 168 -11.98 -13.94 0.88
C LEU A 168 -10.44 -14.10 0.94
N PRO A 169 -9.79 -15.03 0.20
CA PRO A 169 -8.33 -15.13 0.15
C PRO A 169 -7.64 -13.83 -0.26
N GLU A 170 -8.12 -13.20 -1.33
CA GLU A 170 -7.55 -11.99 -1.90
C GLU A 170 -7.78 -10.80 -0.96
N VAL A 171 -8.96 -10.70 -0.36
CA VAL A 171 -9.28 -9.62 0.60
C VAL A 171 -8.49 -9.80 1.91
N ALA A 172 -8.32 -11.03 2.39
CA ALA A 172 -7.49 -11.32 3.57
C ALA A 172 -6.04 -10.84 3.36
N ARG A 173 -5.48 -11.03 2.15
CA ARG A 173 -4.15 -10.53 1.79
C ARG A 173 -4.08 -9.01 1.75
N LEU A 174 -5.14 -8.33 1.30
CA LEU A 174 -5.18 -6.87 1.33
C LEU A 174 -5.17 -6.33 2.76
N VAL A 175 -5.95 -6.92 3.67
CA VAL A 175 -6.02 -6.39 5.05
C VAL A 175 -4.74 -6.66 5.86
N ASP A 176 -3.98 -7.70 5.52
CA ASP A 176 -2.66 -7.98 6.12
C ASP A 176 -1.59 -6.97 5.70
N ASP A 177 -1.75 -6.34 4.53
CA ASP A 177 -0.82 -5.31 4.06
C ASP A 177 -0.93 -4.07 4.95
N GLN A 178 0.09 -3.87 5.80
CA GLN A 178 0.14 -2.78 6.78
C GLN A 178 0.11 -1.39 6.12
N PHE A 179 0.52 -1.28 4.86
CA PHE A 179 0.73 0.00 4.14
C PHE A 179 -0.31 0.24 3.06
N LEU A 180 -1.34 -0.61 2.98
CA LEU A 180 -2.41 -0.44 2.02
C LEU A 180 -3.25 0.81 2.34
N PHE A 181 -3.65 1.53 1.29
CA PHE A 181 -4.46 2.75 1.38
C PHE A 181 -5.70 2.56 2.27
N HIS A 182 -5.94 3.52 3.16
CA HIS A 182 -6.98 3.45 4.18
C HIS A 182 -8.37 3.15 3.58
N GLY A 183 -8.72 3.82 2.47
CA GLY A 183 -9.99 3.59 1.78
C GLY A 183 -10.17 2.17 1.23
N ILE A 184 -9.09 1.48 0.87
CA ILE A 184 -9.16 0.08 0.43
C ILE A 184 -9.46 -0.82 1.63
N LYS A 185 -8.80 -0.60 2.78
CA LYS A 185 -9.07 -1.36 4.01
C LYS A 185 -10.49 -1.16 4.51
N ARG A 186 -11.02 0.07 4.40
CA ARG A 186 -12.43 0.34 4.71
C ARG A 186 -13.37 -0.47 3.81
N ALA A 187 -13.16 -0.43 2.49
CA ALA A 187 -13.95 -1.22 1.56
C ALA A 187 -13.82 -2.74 1.80
N ALA A 188 -12.65 -3.21 2.24
CA ALA A 188 -12.44 -4.59 2.65
C ALA A 188 -13.23 -4.95 3.92
N ILE A 189 -13.28 -4.06 4.91
CA ILE A 189 -14.15 -4.23 6.10
C ILE A 189 -15.62 -4.35 5.68
N ASP A 190 -16.08 -3.49 4.76
CA ASP A 190 -17.45 -3.51 4.26
C ASP A 190 -17.76 -4.86 3.56
N TYR A 191 -16.84 -5.34 2.71
CA TYR A 191 -16.93 -6.68 2.10
C TYR A 191 -17.00 -7.79 3.15
N LEU A 192 -16.07 -7.81 4.11
CA LEU A 192 -16.02 -8.86 5.15
C LEU A 192 -17.29 -8.86 6.00
N THR A 193 -17.86 -7.68 6.27
CA THR A 193 -19.13 -7.53 6.97
C THR A 193 -20.30 -8.06 6.17
N ALA A 194 -20.36 -7.78 4.86
CA ALA A 194 -21.44 -8.23 3.99
C ALA A 194 -21.42 -9.74 3.74
N VAL A 195 -20.24 -10.35 3.64
CA VAL A 195 -20.07 -11.80 3.56
C VAL A 195 -20.43 -12.46 4.89
N GLY A 196 -19.90 -11.92 6.00
CA GLY A 196 -20.19 -12.39 7.35
C GLY A 196 -19.72 -13.81 7.66
N GLY A 197 -20.14 -14.32 8.81
CA GLY A 197 -19.84 -15.67 9.29
C GLY A 197 -18.45 -15.84 9.93
N GLU A 198 -18.20 -17.04 10.45
CA GLU A 198 -16.95 -17.37 11.17
C GLU A 198 -15.70 -17.31 10.29
N ARG A 199 -15.86 -17.47 8.97
CA ARG A 199 -14.75 -17.53 8.01
C ARG A 199 -14.03 -16.20 7.84
N VAL A 200 -14.70 -15.08 8.06
CA VAL A 200 -14.09 -13.75 7.90
C VAL A 200 -13.29 -13.32 9.14
N LEU A 201 -13.44 -14.01 10.27
CA LEU A 201 -12.85 -13.60 11.54
C LEU A 201 -11.31 -13.55 11.54
N PRO A 202 -10.55 -14.45 10.87
CA PRO A 202 -9.10 -14.30 10.77
C PRO A 202 -8.68 -12.96 10.15
N ALA A 203 -9.38 -12.49 9.12
CA ALA A 203 -9.12 -11.20 8.49
C ALA A 203 -9.43 -10.03 9.43
N PHE A 204 -10.48 -10.14 10.25
CA PHE A 204 -10.76 -9.15 11.30
C PHE A 204 -9.70 -9.13 12.40
N VAL A 205 -9.11 -10.26 12.78
CA VAL A 205 -8.01 -10.25 13.76
C VAL A 205 -6.79 -9.50 13.20
N LEU A 206 -6.47 -9.67 11.90
CA LEU A 206 -5.43 -8.89 11.24
C LEU A 206 -5.70 -7.38 11.29
N LEU A 207 -6.94 -6.96 11.04
CA LEU A 207 -7.36 -5.57 11.14
C LEU A 207 -7.27 -5.01 12.58
N LEU A 208 -7.72 -5.79 13.57
CA LEU A 208 -7.67 -5.40 14.99
C LEU A 208 -6.23 -5.32 15.53
N LYS A 209 -5.32 -6.08 14.96
CA LYS A 209 -3.88 -6.03 15.26
C LYS A 209 -3.21 -4.77 14.71
N GLY A 210 -3.73 -4.17 13.64
CA GLY A 210 -3.11 -3.05 12.93
C GLY A 210 -2.76 -1.86 13.83
N TRP A 211 -2.08 -0.84 13.34
CA TRP A 211 -1.74 0.34 14.15
C TRP A 211 -2.83 1.43 14.09
N ASP A 212 -3.59 1.48 12.99
CA ASP A 212 -4.58 2.52 12.69
C ASP A 212 -5.82 2.43 13.61
N PRO A 213 -6.08 3.45 14.47
CA PRO A 213 -7.21 3.43 15.39
C PRO A 213 -8.57 3.56 14.70
N VAL A 214 -8.66 4.29 13.59
CA VAL A 214 -9.91 4.49 12.83
C VAL A 214 -10.32 3.18 12.18
N LEU A 215 -9.37 2.42 11.62
CA LEU A 215 -9.65 1.08 11.08
C LEU A 215 -9.99 0.07 12.16
N LYS A 216 -9.38 0.16 13.36
CA LYS A 216 -9.75 -0.71 14.50
C LYS A 216 -11.17 -0.47 14.99
N GLU A 217 -11.59 0.80 15.02
CA GLU A 217 -12.94 1.16 15.39
C GLU A 217 -13.94 0.65 14.35
N ALA A 218 -13.65 0.89 13.06
CA ALA A 218 -14.45 0.37 11.96
C ALA A 218 -14.57 -1.17 11.98
N ALA A 219 -13.46 -1.88 12.16
CA ALA A 219 -13.43 -3.33 12.30
C ALA A 219 -14.19 -3.80 13.54
N GLY A 220 -14.10 -3.05 14.65
CA GLY A 220 -14.85 -3.32 15.87
C GLY A 220 -16.36 -3.21 15.66
N ALA A 221 -16.83 -2.12 15.03
CA ALA A 221 -18.24 -1.91 14.73
C ALA A 221 -18.78 -2.98 13.77
N ALA A 222 -17.99 -3.35 12.75
CA ALA A 222 -18.31 -4.46 11.86
C ALA A 222 -18.44 -5.80 12.63
N LEU A 223 -17.53 -6.10 13.55
CA LEU A 223 -17.62 -7.29 14.39
C LEU A 223 -18.83 -7.28 15.33
N ASP A 224 -19.26 -6.11 15.82
CA ASP A 224 -20.50 -6.03 16.61
C ASP A 224 -21.72 -6.50 15.78
N VAL A 225 -21.73 -6.21 14.47
CA VAL A 225 -22.78 -6.69 13.55
C VAL A 225 -22.68 -8.20 13.30
N ILE A 226 -21.46 -8.74 13.15
CA ILE A 226 -21.26 -10.14 12.74
C ILE A 226 -21.38 -11.11 13.92
N VAL A 227 -20.77 -10.78 15.06
CA VAL A 227 -20.60 -11.68 16.21
C VAL A 227 -21.00 -11.09 17.56
N GLY A 228 -21.30 -9.78 17.60
CA GLY A 228 -21.68 -9.09 18.83
C GLY A 228 -20.51 -8.66 19.72
N GLU A 229 -20.84 -7.77 20.67
CA GLU A 229 -19.91 -7.11 21.58
C GLU A 229 -19.02 -8.07 22.39
N PRO A 230 -19.55 -9.13 23.02
CA PRO A 230 -18.74 -10.03 23.85
C PRO A 230 -17.67 -10.73 23.01
N ARG A 231 -18.06 -11.24 21.84
CA ARG A 231 -17.15 -11.94 20.94
C ARG A 231 -16.12 -11.02 20.32
N ARG A 232 -16.49 -9.78 19.98
CA ARG A 232 -15.55 -8.74 19.55
C ARG A 232 -14.46 -8.50 20.61
N ARG A 233 -14.80 -8.48 21.92
CA ARG A 233 -13.81 -8.30 22.99
C ARG A 233 -12.80 -9.44 23.03
N GLU A 234 -13.25 -10.67 22.88
CA GLU A 234 -12.38 -11.86 22.81
C GLU A 234 -11.43 -11.78 21.60
N LEU A 235 -11.95 -11.44 20.42
CA LEU A 235 -11.13 -11.27 19.20
C LEU A 235 -10.11 -10.13 19.32
N ARG A 236 -10.45 -9.03 20.02
CA ARG A 236 -9.48 -7.98 20.38
C ARG A 236 -8.39 -8.51 21.31
N GLY A 237 -8.74 -9.35 22.27
CA GLY A 237 -7.78 -10.04 23.13
C GLY A 237 -6.83 -10.92 22.32
N ALA A 238 -7.38 -11.74 21.42
CA ALA A 238 -6.61 -12.57 20.50
C ALA A 238 -5.64 -11.73 19.63
N ALA A 239 -6.10 -10.60 19.09
CA ALA A 239 -5.27 -9.69 18.29
C ALA A 239 -4.08 -9.13 19.08
N ARG A 240 -4.28 -8.75 20.36
CA ARG A 240 -3.21 -8.29 21.24
C ARG A 240 -2.18 -9.39 21.51
N LEU A 241 -2.64 -10.60 21.84
CA LEU A 241 -1.78 -11.76 22.05
C LEU A 241 -0.99 -12.11 20.80
N PHE A 242 -1.61 -12.00 19.63
CA PHE A 242 -0.97 -12.21 18.34
C PHE A 242 0.20 -11.23 18.12
N VAL A 243 0.01 -9.94 18.40
CA VAL A 243 1.09 -8.93 18.31
C VAL A 243 2.24 -9.31 19.24
N SER A 244 1.95 -9.61 20.50
CA SER A 244 3.00 -10.03 21.45
C SER A 244 3.73 -11.30 21.02
N ALA A 245 3.01 -12.26 20.42
CA ALA A 245 3.62 -13.49 19.88
C ALA A 245 4.58 -13.17 18.72
N GLN A 246 4.23 -12.22 17.86
CA GLN A 246 5.11 -11.77 16.78
C GLN A 246 6.34 -11.02 17.27
N ASP A 247 6.20 -10.21 18.33
CA ASP A 247 7.36 -9.54 18.94
C ASP A 247 8.35 -10.57 19.49
N LEU A 248 7.84 -11.59 20.20
CA LEU A 248 8.65 -12.72 20.68
C LEU A 248 9.33 -13.46 19.54
N MET A 249 8.61 -13.71 18.44
CA MET A 249 9.15 -14.35 17.25
C MET A 249 10.28 -13.53 16.62
N THR A 250 10.11 -12.22 16.50
CA THR A 250 11.11 -11.29 15.97
C THR A 250 12.37 -11.24 16.84
N GLN A 251 12.22 -11.43 18.15
CA GLN A 251 13.33 -11.56 19.11
C GLN A 251 13.99 -12.96 19.07
N GLY A 252 13.55 -13.87 18.20
CA GLY A 252 14.05 -15.25 18.14
C GLY A 252 13.59 -16.13 19.32
N ARG A 253 12.62 -15.69 20.11
CA ARG A 253 12.08 -16.42 21.26
C ARG A 253 10.96 -17.38 20.83
N TRP A 254 11.29 -18.30 19.93
CA TRP A 254 10.34 -19.15 19.21
C TRP A 254 9.41 -20.00 20.10
N ARG A 255 9.91 -20.57 21.19
CA ARG A 255 9.06 -21.36 22.12
C ARG A 255 7.99 -20.48 22.78
N ALA A 256 8.39 -19.32 23.28
CA ALA A 256 7.47 -18.36 23.88
C ALA A 256 6.48 -17.79 22.86
N ALA A 257 6.93 -17.56 21.62
CA ALA A 257 6.06 -17.16 20.51
C ALA A 257 5.01 -18.24 20.22
N CYS A 258 5.40 -19.52 20.18
CA CYS A 258 4.49 -20.64 20.01
C CYS A 258 3.39 -20.65 21.09
N ASP A 259 3.78 -20.53 22.36
CA ASP A 259 2.84 -20.49 23.49
C ASP A 259 1.89 -19.29 23.40
N ALA A 260 2.39 -18.13 22.99
CA ALA A 260 1.59 -16.93 22.83
C ALA A 260 0.60 -17.04 21.66
N PHE A 261 0.99 -17.65 20.54
CA PHE A 261 0.08 -17.90 19.42
C PHE A 261 -1.02 -18.90 19.78
N GLU A 262 -0.73 -19.96 20.54
CA GLU A 262 -1.79 -20.87 21.02
C GLU A 262 -2.76 -20.19 21.98
N LYS A 263 -2.27 -19.31 22.86
CA LYS A 263 -3.15 -18.48 23.70
C LYS A 263 -4.03 -17.56 22.86
N ALA A 264 -3.48 -16.96 21.80
CA ALA A 264 -4.26 -16.17 20.85
C ALA A 264 -5.30 -17.03 20.13
N ALA A 265 -4.94 -18.26 19.71
CA ALA A 265 -5.85 -19.21 19.09
C ALA A 265 -7.01 -19.60 20.01
N ALA A 266 -6.73 -19.87 21.29
CA ALA A 266 -7.75 -20.15 22.28
C ALA A 266 -8.70 -18.96 22.48
N ALA A 267 -8.16 -17.73 22.51
CA ALA A 267 -8.93 -16.50 22.63
C ALA A 267 -9.79 -16.20 21.39
N CYS A 268 -9.47 -16.75 20.22
CA CYS A 268 -10.33 -16.67 19.04
C CYS A 268 -11.62 -17.48 19.21
N GLY A 269 -11.63 -18.48 20.09
CA GLY A 269 -12.77 -19.26 20.55
C GLY A 269 -13.56 -20.06 19.49
N THR A 270 -13.18 -20.01 18.21
CA THR A 270 -13.61 -20.98 17.19
C THR A 270 -12.39 -21.46 16.42
N PRO A 271 -12.42 -22.71 15.90
CA PRO A 271 -11.33 -23.22 15.09
C PRO A 271 -11.07 -22.37 13.83
N HIS A 272 -12.12 -21.85 13.19
CA HIS A 272 -12.00 -21.01 11.99
C HIS A 272 -11.27 -19.70 12.27
N ALA A 273 -11.64 -18.98 13.33
CA ALA A 273 -10.95 -17.76 13.74
C ALA A 273 -9.50 -18.02 14.18
N ALA A 274 -9.23 -19.20 14.74
CA ALA A 274 -7.92 -19.61 15.22
C ALA A 274 -6.96 -20.12 14.11
N VAL A 275 -7.44 -20.35 12.87
CA VAL A 275 -6.63 -20.94 11.79
C VAL A 275 -5.29 -20.23 11.61
N LEU A 276 -5.30 -18.90 11.60
CA LEU A 276 -4.08 -18.13 11.42
C LEU A 276 -3.11 -18.38 12.59
N MET A 277 -3.58 -18.24 13.82
CA MET A 277 -2.79 -18.42 15.04
C MET A 277 -2.18 -19.81 15.12
N ASN A 278 -2.96 -20.85 14.80
CA ASN A 278 -2.49 -22.23 14.76
C ASN A 278 -1.40 -22.42 13.70
N LEU A 279 -1.53 -21.79 12.53
CA LEU A 279 -0.48 -21.82 11.50
C LEU A 279 0.81 -21.16 12.00
N TYR A 280 0.71 -20.02 12.69
CA TYR A 280 1.88 -19.32 13.26
C TYR A 280 2.51 -20.07 14.44
N ALA A 281 1.70 -20.68 15.29
CA ALA A 281 2.17 -21.58 16.33
C ALA A 281 2.89 -22.79 15.71
N ALA A 282 2.33 -23.41 14.67
CA ALA A 282 2.97 -24.53 13.96
C ALA A 282 4.33 -24.13 13.38
N ARG A 283 4.43 -22.94 12.76
CA ARG A 283 5.73 -22.41 12.28
C ARG A 283 6.74 -22.28 13.41
N SER A 284 6.31 -21.78 14.56
CA SER A 284 7.17 -21.60 15.74
C SER A 284 7.58 -22.94 16.37
N ALA A 285 6.67 -23.92 16.44
CA ALA A 285 6.95 -25.29 16.88
C ALA A 285 7.98 -25.98 15.97
N SER A 286 7.81 -25.86 14.65
CA SER A 286 8.78 -26.34 13.66
C SER A 286 10.17 -25.75 13.91
N ARG A 287 10.25 -24.45 14.23
CA ARG A 287 11.51 -23.75 14.50
C ARG A 287 12.26 -24.23 15.73
N VAL A 288 11.55 -24.61 16.78
CA VAL A 288 12.16 -25.17 18.01
C VAL A 288 12.36 -26.68 17.94
N GLY A 289 12.01 -27.32 16.82
CA GLY A 289 12.10 -28.78 16.65
C GLY A 289 11.03 -29.56 17.40
N ASP A 290 9.94 -28.91 17.83
CA ASP A 290 8.82 -29.55 18.53
C ASP A 290 7.86 -30.18 17.50
N LYS A 291 8.20 -31.41 17.10
CA LYS A 291 7.51 -32.14 16.02
C LYS A 291 6.08 -32.53 16.39
N GLU A 292 5.83 -32.85 17.65
CA GLU A 292 4.50 -33.24 18.12
C GLU A 292 3.53 -32.06 18.03
N ARG A 293 3.95 -30.92 18.59
CA ARG A 293 3.18 -29.68 18.57
C ARG A 293 2.97 -29.16 17.15
N LEU A 294 4.01 -29.21 16.32
CA LEU A 294 3.92 -28.92 14.88
C LEU A 294 2.80 -29.73 14.21
N ARG A 295 2.78 -31.05 14.40
CA ARG A 295 1.79 -31.93 13.76
C ARG A 295 0.38 -31.65 14.24
N MET A 296 0.22 -31.47 15.54
CA MET A 296 -1.07 -31.15 16.15
C MET A 296 -1.65 -29.85 15.57
N LEU A 297 -0.85 -28.78 15.57
CA LEU A 297 -1.28 -27.46 15.12
C LEU A 297 -1.50 -27.38 13.61
N ALA A 298 -0.61 -27.97 12.81
CA ALA A 298 -0.77 -28.01 11.36
C ALA A 298 -2.01 -28.84 10.97
N LYS A 299 -2.27 -29.95 11.66
CA LYS A 299 -3.51 -30.71 11.47
C LYS A 299 -4.75 -29.89 11.84
N ALA A 300 -4.73 -29.16 12.96
CA ALA A 300 -5.83 -28.28 13.36
C ALA A 300 -6.13 -27.20 12.29
N VAL A 301 -5.11 -26.73 11.56
CA VAL A 301 -5.30 -25.86 10.39
C VAL A 301 -5.94 -26.63 9.24
N LEU A 302 -5.41 -27.79 8.87
CA LEU A 302 -5.91 -28.60 7.75
C LEU A 302 -7.35 -29.07 7.92
N ASP A 303 -7.75 -29.42 9.15
CA ASP A 303 -9.08 -29.95 9.47
C ASP A 303 -10.19 -28.89 9.30
N VAL A 304 -9.83 -27.59 9.32
CA VAL A 304 -10.79 -26.49 9.40
C VAL A 304 -10.66 -25.52 8.24
N THR A 305 -9.46 -25.39 7.65
CA THR A 305 -9.22 -24.36 6.66
C THR A 305 -9.83 -24.72 5.31
N GLU A 306 -10.75 -23.89 4.85
CA GLU A 306 -11.20 -23.88 3.46
C GLU A 306 -10.36 -22.95 2.58
N GLU A 307 -9.42 -22.20 3.19
CA GLU A 307 -8.51 -21.32 2.49
C GLU A 307 -7.35 -22.14 1.92
N PRO A 308 -7.25 -22.33 0.59
CA PRO A 308 -6.23 -23.19 0.00
C PRO A 308 -4.82 -22.73 0.34
N ALA A 309 -4.62 -21.43 0.60
CA ALA A 309 -3.33 -20.90 1.03
C ALA A 309 -2.90 -21.46 2.40
N TYR A 310 -3.76 -21.42 3.41
CA TYR A 310 -3.42 -21.90 4.75
C TYR A 310 -3.27 -23.42 4.78
N GLY A 311 -4.11 -24.14 4.02
CA GLY A 311 -3.97 -25.59 3.89
C GLY A 311 -2.63 -25.98 3.26
N ARG A 312 -2.23 -25.35 2.16
CA ARG A 312 -0.91 -25.58 1.55
C ARG A 312 0.24 -25.22 2.50
N ALA A 313 0.12 -24.12 3.24
CA ALA A 313 1.14 -23.71 4.20
C ALA A 313 1.30 -24.73 5.34
N ALA A 314 0.19 -25.21 5.92
CA ALA A 314 0.21 -26.24 6.95
C ALA A 314 0.76 -27.57 6.44
N GLN A 315 0.36 -27.98 5.23
CA GLN A 315 0.87 -29.19 4.61
C GLN A 315 2.38 -29.10 4.33
N ALA A 316 2.86 -27.96 3.83
CA ALA A 316 4.28 -27.74 3.59
C ALA A 316 5.11 -27.83 4.88
N LEU A 317 4.57 -27.40 6.02
CA LEU A 317 5.23 -27.56 7.32
C LEU A 317 5.36 -29.03 7.75
N LEU A 318 4.32 -29.83 7.50
CA LEU A 318 4.36 -31.28 7.77
C LEU A 318 5.34 -32.00 6.84
N ASP A 319 5.38 -31.60 5.57
CA ASP A 319 6.29 -32.20 4.60
C ASP A 319 7.75 -31.85 4.88
N ALA A 320 8.02 -30.64 5.39
CA ALA A 320 9.36 -30.22 5.80
C ALA A 320 9.91 -30.97 7.03
N ASP A 321 9.06 -31.62 7.83
CA ASP A 321 9.47 -32.44 8.99
C ASP A 321 9.96 -33.85 8.58
N LYS A 322 9.73 -34.27 7.33
CA LYS A 322 10.18 -35.56 6.81
C LYS A 322 11.72 -35.62 6.77
N PRO A 323 12.34 -36.76 7.13
CA PRO A 323 13.80 -36.89 7.13
C PRO A 323 14.37 -36.69 5.72
N GLY A 324 15.37 -35.81 5.63
CA GLY A 324 15.97 -35.31 4.39
C GLY A 324 15.78 -33.79 4.33
N ARG A 325 16.86 -33.01 4.47
CA ARG A 325 16.76 -31.54 4.47
C ARG A 325 16.08 -31.10 3.16
N PRO A 326 14.91 -30.44 3.18
CA PRO A 326 14.33 -29.91 1.97
C PRO A 326 15.32 -28.89 1.40
N ARG A 327 15.90 -29.20 0.24
CA ARG A 327 16.69 -28.24 -0.51
C ARG A 327 15.71 -27.32 -1.22
N TYR A 328 15.43 -26.17 -0.60
CA TYR A 328 14.72 -25.10 -1.28
C TYR A 328 15.60 -24.60 -2.42
N THR A 329 15.07 -24.67 -3.64
CA THR A 329 15.71 -24.14 -4.84
C THR A 329 14.71 -23.27 -5.58
N ALA A 330 15.12 -22.06 -5.91
CA ALA A 330 14.31 -21.10 -6.65
C ALA A 330 15.16 -20.43 -7.73
N SER A 331 14.52 -19.97 -8.79
CA SER A 331 15.15 -19.17 -9.85
C SER A 331 14.36 -17.91 -10.10
N ILE A 332 15.07 -16.81 -10.34
CA ILE A 332 14.48 -15.57 -10.82
C ILE A 332 14.36 -15.69 -12.34
N VAL A 333 13.14 -15.54 -12.85
CA VAL A 333 12.76 -15.81 -14.27
C VAL A 333 12.22 -14.57 -14.98
N GLY A 334 12.31 -13.42 -14.33
CA GLY A 334 11.94 -12.14 -14.89
C GLY A 334 12.21 -11.02 -13.89
N LEU A 335 12.84 -9.96 -14.37
CA LEU A 335 13.12 -8.77 -13.60
C LEU A 335 12.82 -7.54 -14.47
N GLU A 336 11.86 -6.72 -14.03
CA GLU A 336 11.44 -5.52 -14.75
C GLU A 336 11.36 -4.32 -13.81
N LEU A 337 11.76 -3.14 -14.28
CA LEU A 337 11.46 -1.88 -13.59
C LEU A 337 10.00 -1.50 -13.86
N ALA A 338 9.21 -1.28 -12.80
CA ALA A 338 7.79 -0.94 -12.95
C ALA A 338 7.56 0.53 -13.34
N GLU A 339 8.59 1.38 -13.22
CA GLU A 339 8.56 2.81 -13.53
C GLU A 339 9.37 3.13 -14.81
N PRO A 340 8.98 4.12 -15.61
CA PRO A 340 9.75 4.55 -16.78
C PRO A 340 11.06 5.29 -16.38
N LYS A 341 12.13 5.09 -17.16
CA LYS A 341 13.39 5.85 -17.09
C LYS A 341 13.15 7.32 -17.53
N PRO A 342 13.96 8.31 -17.09
CA PRO A 342 15.20 8.21 -16.30
C PRO A 342 14.97 8.12 -14.77
N LEU A 343 15.86 7.40 -14.09
CA LEU A 343 15.87 7.29 -12.64
C LEU A 343 16.89 8.24 -12.02
N ARG A 344 16.59 8.73 -10.82
CA ARG A 344 17.48 9.64 -10.07
C ARG A 344 18.14 8.91 -8.91
N PRO A 345 19.39 9.26 -8.55
CA PRO A 345 20.04 8.71 -7.37
C PRO A 345 19.21 8.88 -6.11
N GLY A 346 19.16 7.86 -5.25
CA GLY A 346 18.44 7.90 -3.97
C GLY A 346 16.91 7.82 -4.04
N ARG A 347 16.32 7.72 -5.25
CA ARG A 347 14.87 7.57 -5.45
C ARG A 347 14.41 6.14 -5.14
N TRP A 348 13.25 6.02 -4.51
CA TRP A 348 12.56 4.72 -4.41
C TRP A 348 12.00 4.30 -5.75
N MET A 349 12.23 3.03 -6.09
CA MET A 349 11.69 2.40 -7.26
C MET A 349 11.01 1.08 -6.91
N GLN A 350 10.14 0.65 -7.80
CA GLN A 350 9.50 -0.65 -7.72
C GLN A 350 10.02 -1.57 -8.83
N LEU A 351 10.55 -2.71 -8.42
CA LEU A 351 11.01 -3.78 -9.28
C LEU A 351 9.96 -4.90 -9.25
N ARG A 352 9.54 -5.35 -10.43
CA ARG A 352 8.74 -6.55 -10.59
C ARG A 352 9.70 -7.73 -10.74
N VAL A 353 9.69 -8.63 -9.76
CA VAL A 353 10.51 -9.83 -9.73
C VAL A 353 9.60 -11.04 -9.92
N ARG A 354 9.83 -11.82 -10.97
CA ARG A 354 9.18 -13.12 -11.18
C ARG A 354 10.09 -14.21 -10.66
N LEU A 355 9.58 -14.96 -9.69
CA LEU A 355 10.25 -16.08 -9.06
C LEU A 355 9.59 -17.38 -9.51
N ARG A 356 10.39 -18.39 -9.84
CA ARG A 356 9.94 -19.77 -10.04
C ARG A 356 10.52 -20.67 -8.96
N ASN A 357 9.69 -21.52 -8.36
CA ASN A 357 10.20 -22.60 -7.53
C ASN A 357 10.69 -23.75 -8.43
N THR A 358 12.00 -23.94 -8.50
CA THR A 358 12.63 -25.01 -9.29
C THR A 358 12.89 -26.27 -8.49
N GLY A 359 12.56 -26.26 -7.20
CA GLY A 359 12.74 -27.39 -6.30
C GLY A 359 11.59 -28.38 -6.33
N THR A 360 11.78 -29.45 -5.58
CA THR A 360 10.77 -30.50 -5.35
C THR A 360 9.89 -30.19 -4.14
N THR A 361 10.18 -29.12 -3.40
CA THR A 361 9.49 -28.73 -2.16
C THR A 361 8.92 -27.33 -2.26
N THR A 362 7.73 -27.10 -1.71
CA THR A 362 7.10 -25.77 -1.62
C THR A 362 8.02 -24.79 -0.88
N LEU A 363 8.32 -23.65 -1.49
CA LEU A 363 9.02 -22.56 -0.81
C LEU A 363 8.10 -21.97 0.26
N PRO A 364 8.54 -21.82 1.52
CA PRO A 364 7.72 -21.23 2.56
C PRO A 364 7.46 -19.74 2.26
N GLY A 365 6.25 -19.27 2.51
CA GLY A 365 5.90 -17.86 2.41
C GLY A 365 5.45 -17.25 3.73
N GLY A 366 4.88 -16.04 3.66
CA GLY A 366 4.51 -15.23 4.83
C GLY A 366 5.58 -14.19 5.18
N SER A 367 5.14 -13.05 5.71
CA SER A 367 5.96 -11.85 5.98
C SER A 367 6.84 -11.92 7.24
N TRP A 368 7.19 -13.12 7.69
CA TRP A 368 7.80 -13.34 9.01
C TRP A 368 8.88 -14.41 9.00
N GLY A 369 9.52 -14.60 10.16
CA GLY A 369 10.67 -15.49 10.31
C GLY A 369 10.40 -16.93 9.84
N GLY A 370 10.89 -17.23 8.64
CA GLY A 370 10.81 -18.53 7.98
C GLY A 370 10.21 -18.52 6.58
N GLY A 371 9.56 -17.42 6.16
CA GLY A 371 9.19 -17.20 4.77
C GLY A 371 10.40 -16.84 3.89
N VAL A 372 10.26 -17.08 2.58
CA VAL A 372 11.19 -16.58 1.57
C VAL A 372 10.88 -15.11 1.31
N ALA A 373 11.90 -14.29 1.51
CA ALA A 373 11.97 -12.87 1.21
C ALA A 373 12.76 -12.63 -0.08
N VAL A 374 12.40 -11.62 -0.86
CA VAL A 374 13.15 -11.08 -1.97
C VAL A 374 13.52 -9.64 -1.65
N ALA A 375 14.82 -9.37 -1.63
CA ALA A 375 15.39 -8.04 -1.52
C ALA A 375 16.10 -7.67 -2.82
N VAL A 376 16.62 -6.46 -2.94
CA VAL A 376 17.43 -6.02 -4.09
C VAL A 376 18.78 -5.56 -3.59
N LYS A 377 19.83 -6.12 -4.15
CA LYS A 377 21.23 -5.75 -3.94
C LYS A 377 21.69 -4.90 -5.12
N TRP A 378 22.62 -3.99 -4.88
CA TRP A 378 23.13 -3.08 -5.90
C TRP A 378 24.59 -3.37 -6.19
N SER A 379 24.97 -3.48 -7.46
CA SER A 379 26.37 -3.65 -7.86
C SER A 379 26.79 -2.50 -8.78
N SER A 380 27.97 -1.94 -8.54
CA SER A 380 28.59 -0.88 -9.35
C SER A 380 30.09 -1.10 -9.43
N GLY A 381 30.65 -1.20 -10.64
CA GLY A 381 32.09 -1.42 -10.83
C GLY A 381 32.61 -2.69 -10.14
N GLY A 382 31.79 -3.75 -10.05
CA GLY A 382 32.12 -5.01 -9.37
C GLY A 382 32.06 -4.96 -7.84
N ARG A 383 31.64 -3.84 -7.25
CA ARG A 383 31.40 -3.74 -5.80
C ARG A 383 29.92 -3.84 -5.50
N ASP A 384 29.63 -4.67 -4.53
CA ASP A 384 28.29 -4.89 -4.04
C ASP A 384 27.99 -4.01 -2.83
N SER A 385 26.87 -3.32 -2.88
CA SER A 385 26.33 -2.57 -1.74
C SER A 385 25.08 -3.24 -1.18
N ALA A 386 24.85 -3.01 0.11
CA ALA A 386 23.77 -3.63 0.85
C ALA A 386 22.39 -3.28 0.25
N ALA A 387 21.45 -4.19 0.45
CA ALA A 387 20.08 -3.98 -0.01
C ALA A 387 19.46 -2.74 0.64
N ALA A 388 19.06 -1.78 -0.19
CA ALA A 388 18.45 -0.54 0.27
C ALA A 388 16.92 -0.62 0.12
N GLY A 389 16.26 -1.55 0.83
CA GLY A 389 14.81 -1.74 0.74
C GLY A 389 14.26 -2.87 1.60
N PRO A 390 12.97 -2.79 2.01
CA PRO A 390 12.34 -3.85 2.75
C PRO A 390 12.16 -5.07 1.83
N PRO A 391 12.41 -6.28 2.33
CA PRO A 391 12.15 -7.47 1.54
C PRO A 391 10.66 -7.61 1.23
N SER A 392 10.35 -8.09 0.03
CA SER A 392 9.01 -8.59 -0.30
C SER A 392 8.94 -10.08 -0.03
N PHE A 393 7.87 -10.54 0.60
CA PHE A 393 7.73 -11.94 0.97
C PHE A 393 6.82 -12.68 -0.01
N LEU A 394 7.05 -13.98 -0.14
CA LEU A 394 6.08 -14.86 -0.79
C LEU A 394 4.71 -14.81 -0.05
N PRO A 395 3.60 -15.03 -0.77
CA PRO A 395 2.27 -15.17 -0.15
C PRO A 395 2.26 -16.23 0.94
N GLU A 396 1.33 -16.16 1.89
CA GLU A 396 1.25 -17.11 3.01
C GLU A 396 1.25 -18.59 2.60
N ALA A 397 0.68 -18.89 1.43
CA ALA A 397 0.66 -20.22 0.84
C ALA A 397 2.05 -20.79 0.48
N GLY A 398 3.07 -19.95 0.43
CA GLY A 398 4.34 -20.27 -0.20
C GLY A 398 4.25 -20.33 -1.71
N LEU A 399 5.27 -20.93 -2.33
CA LEU A 399 5.33 -21.16 -3.77
C LEU A 399 5.53 -22.64 -4.05
N ALA A 400 4.54 -23.29 -4.66
CA ALA A 400 4.57 -24.73 -4.95
C ALA A 400 5.66 -25.10 -5.98
N PRO A 401 6.14 -26.35 -6.02
CA PRO A 401 7.08 -26.82 -7.06
C PRO A 401 6.59 -26.49 -8.48
N GLY A 402 7.46 -25.92 -9.30
CA GLY A 402 7.15 -25.51 -10.68
C GLY A 402 6.26 -24.27 -10.83
N ALA A 403 5.75 -23.70 -9.74
CA ALA A 403 4.90 -22.52 -9.77
C ALA A 403 5.72 -21.23 -9.84
N ASP A 404 5.10 -20.19 -10.41
CA ASP A 404 5.64 -18.85 -10.51
C ASP A 404 4.92 -17.90 -9.53
N ALA A 405 5.69 -16.97 -8.95
CA ALA A 405 5.19 -15.85 -8.18
C ALA A 405 5.72 -14.55 -8.74
N GLU A 406 4.86 -13.54 -8.85
CA GLU A 406 5.28 -12.17 -9.13
C GLU A 406 5.30 -11.38 -7.82
N LEU A 407 6.46 -10.81 -7.50
CA LEU A 407 6.71 -9.99 -6.33
C LEU A 407 7.06 -8.58 -6.76
N HIS A 408 6.51 -7.60 -6.05
CA HIS A 408 6.85 -6.20 -6.25
C HIS A 408 7.78 -5.75 -5.14
N VAL A 409 9.07 -5.68 -5.46
CA VAL A 409 10.13 -5.33 -4.54
C VAL A 409 10.42 -3.85 -4.59
N ARG A 410 10.35 -3.19 -3.43
CA ARG A 410 10.75 -1.79 -3.31
C ARG A 410 12.23 -1.72 -2.98
N ALA A 411 12.96 -0.93 -3.77
CA ALA A 411 14.37 -0.68 -3.56
C ALA A 411 14.68 0.80 -3.77
N GLN A 412 15.64 1.33 -3.04
CA GLN A 412 16.17 2.67 -3.24
C GLN A 412 17.33 2.60 -4.21
N ALA A 413 17.30 3.43 -5.27
CA ALA A 413 18.45 3.64 -6.14
C ALA A 413 19.68 4.05 -5.31
N PRO A 414 20.87 3.57 -5.67
CA PRO A 414 22.13 4.12 -5.19
C PRO A 414 22.15 5.63 -5.28
N THR A 415 22.76 6.29 -4.31
CA THR A 415 22.83 7.76 -4.24
C THR A 415 23.95 8.33 -5.11
N THR A 416 24.73 7.48 -5.75
CA THR A 416 25.77 7.82 -6.71
C THR A 416 25.22 7.76 -8.12
N ALA A 417 25.70 8.65 -8.99
CA ALA A 417 25.45 8.49 -10.42
C ALA A 417 26.31 7.39 -11.03
N GLY A 418 25.91 7.00 -12.23
CA GLY A 418 26.61 6.06 -13.08
C GLY A 418 25.77 4.83 -13.34
N GLU A 419 26.43 3.83 -13.91
CA GLU A 419 25.83 2.54 -14.20
C GLU A 419 25.76 1.69 -12.93
N HIS A 420 24.56 1.25 -12.59
CA HIS A 420 24.27 0.38 -11.46
C HIS A 420 23.50 -0.84 -11.93
N GLN A 421 23.78 -1.98 -11.33
CA GLN A 421 23.02 -3.21 -11.52
C GLN A 421 22.12 -3.47 -10.31
N ALA A 422 20.82 -3.56 -10.57
CA ALA A 422 19.84 -4.04 -9.58
C ALA A 422 19.78 -5.57 -9.65
N VAL A 423 20.17 -6.25 -8.57
CA VAL A 423 20.19 -7.71 -8.48
C VAL A 423 19.23 -8.18 -7.38
N PRO A 424 18.10 -8.80 -7.70
CA PRO A 424 17.20 -9.38 -6.70
C PRO A 424 17.88 -10.55 -5.98
N VAL A 425 17.75 -10.57 -4.65
CA VAL A 425 18.36 -11.57 -3.76
C VAL A 425 17.26 -12.23 -2.92
N LEU A 426 17.20 -13.56 -2.97
CA LEU A 426 16.31 -14.35 -2.14
C LEU A 426 16.96 -14.62 -0.78
N ARG A 427 16.20 -14.44 0.30
CA ARG A 427 16.63 -14.72 1.67
C ARG A 427 15.57 -15.57 2.36
N LEU A 428 15.98 -16.66 2.99
CA LEU A 428 15.20 -17.23 4.08
C LEU A 428 15.47 -16.36 5.30
N ALA A 429 14.41 -15.94 6.01
CA ALA A 429 14.55 -15.18 7.25
C ALA A 429 15.20 -15.99 8.41
N SER A 430 15.72 -17.18 8.13
CA SER A 430 16.48 -18.02 9.05
C SER A 430 17.77 -18.49 8.38
N ALA A 431 18.86 -18.57 9.14
CA ALA A 431 20.22 -18.94 8.72
C ALA A 431 20.41 -20.37 8.13
N THR A 432 19.36 -21.00 7.61
CA THR A 432 19.46 -22.23 6.82
C THR A 432 19.72 -21.84 5.36
N PRO A 433 20.79 -22.36 4.72
CA PRO A 433 21.13 -21.97 3.35
C PRO A 433 20.04 -22.43 2.37
N LEU A 434 19.44 -21.48 1.66
CA LEU A 434 18.75 -21.69 0.40
C LEU A 434 19.82 -22.08 -0.63
N HIS A 435 19.64 -23.18 -1.36
CA HIS A 435 20.56 -23.52 -2.44
C HIS A 435 20.09 -22.81 -3.71
N PHE A 436 20.92 -21.91 -4.23
CA PHE A 436 20.64 -21.14 -5.44
C PHE A 436 20.88 -21.98 -6.69
N VAL A 437 19.98 -21.86 -7.66
CA VAL A 437 20.17 -22.46 -9.00
C VAL A 437 20.48 -21.38 -10.04
N HIS A 438 19.99 -20.14 -9.88
CA HIS A 438 20.32 -19.01 -10.76
C HIS A 438 20.24 -17.64 -10.05
N GLU A 439 21.33 -16.86 -10.10
CA GLU A 439 21.47 -15.52 -9.51
C GLU A 439 21.60 -14.38 -10.56
N HIS A 440 21.44 -14.67 -11.85
CA HIS A 440 22.04 -13.81 -12.90
C HIS A 440 21.13 -12.78 -13.58
N GLU A 441 19.86 -12.65 -13.18
CA GLU A 441 19.05 -11.54 -13.72
C GLU A 441 19.37 -10.25 -12.99
N ALA A 442 19.97 -9.30 -13.71
CA ALA A 442 20.22 -7.95 -13.26
C ALA A 442 19.56 -6.95 -14.23
N ILE A 443 19.14 -5.79 -13.72
CA ILE A 443 18.79 -4.65 -14.58
C ILE A 443 19.91 -3.63 -14.52
N ASP A 444 20.42 -3.25 -15.69
CA ASP A 444 21.30 -2.09 -15.83
C ASP A 444 20.49 -0.78 -15.77
N LEU A 445 20.86 0.04 -14.80
CA LEU A 445 20.31 1.36 -14.56
C LEU A 445 21.41 2.39 -14.73
N ASP A 446 21.23 3.31 -15.66
CA ASP A 446 22.00 4.54 -15.70
C ASP A 446 21.32 5.55 -14.79
N LEU A 447 21.97 5.85 -13.66
CA LEU A 447 21.56 6.89 -12.74
C LEU A 447 22.28 8.17 -13.11
N THR A 448 21.59 9.06 -13.81
CA THR A 448 22.14 10.36 -14.16
C THR A 448 22.12 11.29 -12.94
N LEU A 449 23.29 11.66 -12.42
CA LEU A 449 23.46 12.93 -11.72
C LEU A 449 23.50 13.97 -12.83
N ASP A 450 22.38 14.64 -13.08
CA ASP A 450 22.50 15.95 -13.71
C ASP A 450 23.32 16.82 -12.74
N ARG A 451 24.63 16.92 -12.98
CA ARG A 451 25.50 17.87 -12.25
C ARG A 451 25.01 19.30 -12.44
N GLU A 452 24.25 19.56 -13.51
CA GLU A 452 23.54 20.82 -13.75
C GLU A 452 22.26 20.99 -12.89
N ALA A 453 21.65 19.90 -12.39
CA ALA A 453 20.39 19.91 -11.63
C ALA A 453 20.56 19.93 -10.10
N ALA A 454 21.79 19.96 -9.58
CA ALA A 454 21.99 20.24 -8.16
C ALA A 454 21.35 21.58 -7.81
N LEU A 455 20.56 21.61 -6.73
CA LEU A 455 19.81 22.80 -6.37
C LEU A 455 20.75 23.84 -5.75
N ASP A 456 20.59 25.12 -6.11
CA ASP A 456 21.31 26.22 -5.43
C ASP A 456 20.75 26.36 -4.01
N PRO A 457 21.53 26.12 -2.95
CA PRO A 457 21.04 26.12 -1.58
C PRO A 457 20.78 27.52 -0.99
N ARG A 458 20.99 28.61 -1.76
CA ARG A 458 20.83 29.98 -1.25
C ARG A 458 19.40 30.33 -0.89
N ASP A 459 18.42 29.75 -1.58
CA ASP A 459 16.99 29.97 -1.31
C ASP A 459 16.13 28.81 -1.86
N LEU A 460 16.02 27.73 -1.10
CA LEU A 460 15.18 26.59 -1.41
C LEU A 460 14.04 26.50 -0.40
N VAL A 461 12.83 26.32 -0.90
CA VAL A 461 11.64 26.05 -0.10
C VAL A 461 10.96 24.82 -0.68
N PHE A 462 10.72 23.81 0.15
CA PHE A 462 9.93 22.64 -0.19
C PHE A 462 8.67 22.62 0.66
N LYS A 463 7.49 22.53 0.03
CA LYS A 463 6.20 22.41 0.73
C LYS A 463 5.50 21.11 0.39
N GLY A 464 4.88 20.46 1.37
CA GLY A 464 3.98 19.30 1.19
C GLY A 464 4.36 18.35 0.05
N GLY A 465 3.63 18.44 -1.07
CA GLY A 465 3.82 17.59 -2.25
C GLY A 465 5.19 17.72 -2.93
N GLU A 466 5.93 18.81 -2.73
CA GLU A 466 7.34 18.92 -3.12
C GLU A 466 8.26 18.15 -2.19
N ILE A 467 7.94 18.11 -0.89
CA ILE A 467 8.67 17.25 0.05
C ILE A 467 8.47 15.79 -0.37
N ALA A 468 7.23 15.37 -0.61
CA ALA A 468 6.94 14.02 -1.10
C ALA A 468 7.60 13.67 -2.45
N ARG A 469 7.81 14.66 -3.33
CA ARG A 469 8.41 14.47 -4.67
C ARG A 469 9.94 14.53 -4.67
N HIS A 470 10.53 15.41 -3.87
CA HIS A 470 11.96 15.74 -3.93
C HIS A 470 12.76 15.15 -2.78
N TRP A 471 12.11 14.70 -1.71
CA TRP A 471 12.77 14.03 -0.58
C TRP A 471 12.58 12.52 -0.70
N GLY A 472 13.68 11.78 -0.53
CA GLY A 472 13.66 10.34 -0.43
C GLY A 472 13.25 9.92 0.98
N LEU A 473 12.08 9.30 1.11
CA LEU A 473 11.55 8.80 2.38
C LEU A 473 12.10 7.41 2.69
N HIS A 474 12.57 7.13 3.89
CA HIS A 474 12.89 5.76 4.32
C HIS A 474 11.64 4.85 4.21
N PRO A 475 11.76 3.53 3.96
CA PRO A 475 10.63 2.60 3.88
C PRO A 475 9.89 2.42 5.19
N GLY A 476 10.58 2.76 6.28
CA GLY A 476 9.97 2.95 7.57
C GLY A 476 9.00 4.12 7.60
N PHE A 477 8.76 4.85 6.52
CA PHE A 477 7.62 5.76 6.40
C PHE A 477 6.49 5.13 5.59
N ALA A 478 5.26 5.27 6.09
CA ALA A 478 4.07 5.08 5.27
C ALA A 478 4.09 6.12 4.13
N PRO A 479 3.53 5.81 2.95
CA PRO A 479 3.38 6.79 1.87
C PRO A 479 2.70 8.04 2.43
N GLY A 480 3.35 9.19 2.30
CA GLY A 480 2.81 10.43 2.83
C GLY A 480 1.58 10.90 2.08
N GLU A 481 0.58 11.40 2.80
CA GLU A 481 -0.57 12.06 2.19
C GLU A 481 -0.39 13.58 2.22
N LEU A 482 -0.81 14.23 1.12
CA LEU A 482 -0.88 15.68 1.06
C LEU A 482 -2.17 16.11 1.76
N GLU A 483 -2.02 16.78 2.88
CA GLU A 483 -3.14 17.25 3.69
C GLU A 483 -3.81 18.48 3.05
N PRO A 484 -5.08 18.77 3.41
CA PRO A 484 -5.79 19.95 2.93
C PRO A 484 -5.09 21.29 3.25
N ASP A 485 -4.29 21.35 4.32
CA ASP A 485 -3.50 22.53 4.69
C ASP A 485 -2.17 22.65 3.93
N GLY A 486 -1.92 21.73 2.98
CA GLY A 486 -0.72 21.70 2.15
C GLY A 486 0.50 21.07 2.81
N SER A 487 0.38 20.53 4.02
CA SER A 487 1.43 19.74 4.67
C SER A 487 1.48 18.31 4.12
N VAL A 488 2.60 17.61 4.34
CA VAL A 488 2.69 16.17 4.10
C VAL A 488 2.72 15.44 5.43
N SER A 489 1.74 14.56 5.65
CA SER A 489 1.69 13.66 6.80
C SER A 489 2.48 12.39 6.51
N LEU A 490 3.40 12.03 7.38
CA LEU A 490 4.30 10.89 7.27
C LEU A 490 4.24 10.07 8.55
N ALA A 491 3.89 8.79 8.45
CA ALA A 491 3.90 7.89 9.60
C ALA A 491 5.19 7.08 9.61
N ALA A 492 6.03 7.28 10.62
CA ALA A 492 7.13 6.40 10.94
C ALA A 492 6.59 5.05 11.47
N LEU A 493 7.09 3.97 10.91
CA LEU A 493 6.68 2.57 11.09
C LEU A 493 7.79 1.75 11.75
N THR A 494 8.99 2.31 11.82
CA THR A 494 10.20 1.70 12.38
C THR A 494 10.83 2.67 13.37
N VAL A 495 11.78 2.19 14.18
CA VAL A 495 12.45 3.01 15.19
C VAL A 495 13.52 3.96 14.66
N ASP A 496 13.99 3.73 13.42
CA ASP A 496 15.01 4.55 12.75
C ASP A 496 14.58 4.98 11.32
N PRO A 497 13.43 5.65 11.14
CA PRO A 497 13.03 6.15 9.84
C PRO A 497 13.69 7.50 9.54
N TRP A 498 14.26 7.67 8.36
CA TRP A 498 14.89 8.93 7.94
C TRP A 498 14.33 9.47 6.62
N MET A 499 14.45 10.76 6.39
CA MET A 499 14.11 11.42 5.13
C MET A 499 15.37 12.10 4.61
N ALA A 500 15.70 11.91 3.34
CA ALA A 500 16.87 12.52 2.74
C ALA A 500 16.46 13.51 1.64
N GLY A 501 16.95 14.74 1.77
CA GLY A 501 16.71 15.80 0.80
C GLY A 501 17.50 15.61 -0.50
N PRO A 502 17.20 16.45 -1.50
CA PRO A 502 17.88 16.45 -2.79
C PRO A 502 19.35 16.89 -2.66
N THR A 503 20.13 16.62 -3.70
CA THR A 503 21.53 17.05 -3.79
C THR A 503 21.63 18.57 -3.98
N LEU A 504 22.48 19.20 -3.19
CA LEU A 504 22.75 20.64 -3.22
C LEU A 504 24.07 20.95 -3.94
N LYS A 505 24.13 22.11 -4.60
CA LYS A 505 25.39 22.68 -5.12
C LYS A 505 26.32 23.03 -3.95
N ASP A 506 27.63 22.82 -4.13
CA ASP A 506 28.60 23.41 -3.20
C ASP A 506 28.54 24.92 -3.38
N VAL A 507 28.15 25.63 -2.34
CA VAL A 507 28.28 27.08 -2.29
C VAL A 507 28.96 27.39 -0.97
N PRO A 508 30.17 27.99 -0.95
CA PRO A 508 30.99 28.16 0.26
C PRO A 508 30.41 29.23 1.20
N ILE A 509 29.19 29.00 1.67
CA ILE A 509 28.42 29.80 2.60
C ILE A 509 27.88 28.89 3.71
N ALA A 510 27.75 29.42 4.92
CA ALA A 510 26.96 28.77 5.95
C ALA A 510 25.48 28.77 5.54
N LEU A 511 24.77 27.71 5.89
CA LEU A 511 23.36 27.54 5.54
C LEU A 511 22.53 27.49 6.82
N GLU A 512 21.36 28.11 6.77
CA GLU A 512 20.32 27.88 7.76
C GLU A 512 19.29 26.93 7.15
N VAL A 513 19.03 25.83 7.86
CA VAL A 513 17.95 24.90 7.52
C VAL A 513 16.85 25.07 8.55
N SER A 514 15.64 25.35 8.08
CA SER A 514 14.46 25.42 8.93
C SER A 514 13.40 24.43 8.49
N ILE A 515 12.73 23.82 9.47
CA ILE A 515 11.69 22.82 9.27
C ILE A 515 10.49 23.24 10.11
N GLU A 516 9.33 23.31 9.49
CA GLU A 516 8.05 23.51 10.18
C GLU A 516 7.32 22.17 10.23
N LEU A 517 7.29 21.56 11.42
CA LEU A 517 6.71 20.24 11.62
C LEU A 517 5.89 20.11 12.90
N ALA A 518 4.94 19.18 12.90
CA ALA A 518 4.13 18.78 14.04
C ALA A 518 4.29 17.29 14.31
N ILE A 519 4.25 16.88 15.58
CA ILE A 519 4.27 15.47 15.99
C ILE A 519 2.98 15.14 16.75
N GLY A 520 2.35 14.02 16.41
CA GLY A 520 1.10 13.58 17.03
C GLY A 520 1.17 13.36 18.55
N PRO A 521 0.09 13.66 19.30
CA PRO A 521 0.07 13.70 20.77
C PRO A 521 0.17 12.35 21.47
N THR A 522 0.06 11.24 20.74
CA THR A 522 0.10 9.88 21.29
C THR A 522 1.51 9.32 21.51
N THR A 523 2.54 10.12 21.22
CA THR A 523 3.94 9.66 21.21
C THR A 523 4.70 10.23 22.42
N PRO A 524 5.30 9.40 23.32
CA PRO A 524 5.80 9.88 24.62
C PRO A 524 6.94 10.93 24.55
N THR A 525 7.69 10.99 23.46
CA THR A 525 8.65 12.03 23.03
C THR A 525 9.48 11.43 21.89
N ARG A 526 10.03 12.24 20.96
CA ARG A 526 11.48 12.26 20.65
C ARG A 526 11.87 13.21 19.51
N GLN A 527 13.13 13.61 19.58
CA GLN A 527 13.83 14.61 18.80
C GLN A 527 13.88 14.23 17.32
N ALA A 528 13.84 15.23 16.44
CA ALA A 528 14.26 15.05 15.06
C ALA A 528 15.76 15.35 14.99
N GLU A 529 16.57 14.47 14.43
CA GLU A 529 17.97 14.78 14.16
C GLU A 529 18.08 15.33 12.74
N LEU A 530 18.68 16.50 12.61
CA LEU A 530 19.13 17.02 11.34
C LEU A 530 20.58 16.58 11.13
N GLU A 531 20.79 15.69 10.17
CA GLU A 531 22.12 15.33 9.75
C GLU A 531 22.47 15.99 8.42
N VAL A 532 23.74 16.38 8.31
CA VAL A 532 24.28 16.99 7.11
C VAL A 532 25.57 16.32 6.69
N TYR A 533 25.79 16.32 5.38
CA TYR A 533 26.90 15.62 4.75
C TYR A 533 27.69 16.60 3.86
N TRP A 534 29.02 16.63 4.03
CA TRP A 534 29.95 17.51 3.32
C TRP A 534 30.75 16.82 2.19
N THR A 535 30.68 15.49 2.08
CA THR A 535 31.39 14.72 1.05
C THR A 535 30.47 13.72 0.36
N HIS A 536 30.88 13.29 -0.84
CA HIS A 536 30.26 12.24 -1.64
C HIS A 536 31.05 10.92 -1.50
N ASP A 537 31.58 10.61 -0.32
CA ASP A 537 32.37 9.38 -0.16
C ASP A 537 31.41 8.17 -0.19
N PRO A 538 31.46 7.32 -1.25
CA PRO A 538 30.55 6.18 -1.41
C PRO A 538 30.94 4.98 -0.53
N ASP A 539 32.19 4.93 -0.06
CA ASP A 539 32.77 3.79 0.66
C ASP A 539 32.85 4.04 2.17
N ALA A 540 32.83 5.30 2.61
CA ALA A 540 32.72 5.64 4.02
C ALA A 540 31.29 5.35 4.50
N LEU A 541 31.12 4.26 5.26
CA LEU A 541 29.98 4.04 6.16
C LEU A 541 29.59 5.39 6.79
N PHE A 542 28.43 5.92 6.39
CA PHE A 542 27.89 7.23 6.71
C PHE A 542 28.43 7.82 8.03
N SER A 543 29.53 8.56 7.97
CA SER A 543 29.96 9.41 9.07
C SER A 543 29.34 10.78 8.84
N PRO A 544 28.21 11.12 9.49
CA PRO A 544 27.69 12.47 9.42
C PRO A 544 28.77 13.40 9.97
N GLY A 545 29.15 14.44 9.23
CA GLY A 545 30.16 15.38 9.73
C GLY A 545 29.65 16.24 10.90
N LYS A 546 28.32 16.31 11.12
CA LYS A 546 27.66 16.94 12.28
C LYS A 546 26.22 16.46 12.34
N ARG A 547 25.76 16.11 13.55
CA ARG A 547 24.36 15.88 13.88
C ARG A 547 23.86 17.06 14.71
N ALA A 548 22.70 17.57 14.38
CA ALA A 548 22.00 18.57 15.17
C ALA A 548 20.71 17.97 15.70
N VAL A 549 20.62 17.82 17.01
CA VAL A 549 19.41 17.30 17.67
C VAL A 549 18.40 18.43 17.79
N ILE A 550 17.22 18.25 17.19
CA ILE A 550 16.12 19.22 17.20
C ILE A 550 15.03 18.71 18.15
N PRO A 551 14.79 19.40 19.29
CA PRO A 551 13.64 19.10 20.13
C PRO A 551 12.36 19.56 19.41
N VAL A 552 11.39 18.66 19.26
CA VAL A 552 10.09 18.96 18.69
C VAL A 552 9.01 18.63 19.73
N PRO A 553 8.21 19.59 20.17
CA PRO A 553 7.11 19.34 21.10
C PRO A 553 6.07 18.39 20.50
N THR A 554 5.50 17.51 21.34
CA THR A 554 4.48 16.51 20.96
C THR A 554 3.06 17.00 21.26
N ASP A 555 2.80 18.29 21.06
CA ASP A 555 1.51 18.92 21.37
C ASP A 555 0.56 18.96 20.16
N GLY A 556 0.93 18.30 19.05
CA GLY A 556 0.18 18.32 17.79
C GLY A 556 0.18 19.66 17.06
N ARG A 557 0.90 20.67 17.55
CA ARG A 557 1.04 21.97 16.88
C ARG A 557 2.26 21.98 15.98
N TYR A 558 2.25 22.85 14.98
CA TYR A 558 3.42 23.08 14.14
C TYR A 558 4.43 23.93 14.88
N HIS A 559 5.66 23.43 14.93
CA HIS A 559 6.81 24.14 15.47
C HIS A 559 7.80 24.37 14.34
N ARG A 560 8.22 25.62 14.19
CA ARG A 560 9.33 25.95 13.30
C ARG A 560 10.62 25.85 14.08
N VAL A 561 11.53 25.01 13.60
CA VAL A 561 12.88 24.92 14.15
C VAL A 561 13.87 25.29 13.06
N ALA A 562 14.81 26.19 13.39
CA ALA A 562 15.89 26.59 12.51
C ALA A 562 17.23 26.18 13.10
N HIS A 563 18.15 25.71 12.25
CA HIS A 563 19.50 25.35 12.65
C HIS A 563 20.53 25.95 11.71
N LEU A 564 21.53 26.61 12.28
CA LEU A 564 22.67 27.15 11.55
C LEU A 564 23.73 26.08 11.38
N ILE A 565 24.14 25.87 10.13
CA ILE A 565 25.06 24.81 9.76
C ILE A 565 26.31 25.45 9.15
N PRO A 566 27.44 25.43 9.89
CA PRO A 566 28.66 26.06 9.44
C PRO A 566 29.30 25.27 8.29
N LEU A 567 30.22 25.94 7.60
CA LEU A 567 31.14 25.29 6.68
C LEU A 567 32.01 24.28 7.44
N HIS A 568 32.37 23.19 6.78
CA HIS A 568 33.35 22.23 7.28
C HIS A 568 34.50 22.17 6.28
N GLU A 569 35.71 22.55 6.72
CA GLU A 569 36.89 22.61 5.87
C GLU A 569 36.68 23.43 4.57
N GLY A 570 35.91 24.51 4.66
CA GLY A 570 35.57 25.38 3.52
C GLY A 570 34.54 24.80 2.55
N ARG A 571 34.02 23.60 2.80
CA ARG A 571 32.96 22.97 2.00
C ARG A 571 31.58 23.21 2.60
N ALA A 572 30.58 23.25 1.73
CA ALA A 572 29.20 23.40 2.11
C ALA A 572 28.48 22.05 2.18
N ILE A 573 27.24 22.12 2.66
CA ILE A 573 26.37 20.95 2.79
C ILE A 573 25.96 20.50 1.40
N ARG A 574 26.13 19.21 1.12
CA ARG A 574 25.67 18.60 -0.12
C ARG A 574 24.33 17.89 0.02
N ARG A 575 23.97 17.50 1.24
CA ARG A 575 22.72 16.79 1.53
C ARG A 575 22.26 17.03 2.95
N VAL A 576 20.94 17.08 3.11
CA VAL A 576 20.25 17.19 4.40
C VAL A 576 19.48 15.89 4.63
N ARG A 577 19.59 15.30 5.82
CA ARG A 577 18.79 14.17 6.28
C ARG A 577 18.05 14.57 7.55
N ILE A 578 16.77 14.26 7.62
CA ILE A 578 15.93 14.43 8.80
C ILE A 578 15.66 13.02 9.33
N ASP A 579 16.12 12.74 10.54
CA ASP A 579 16.00 11.46 11.20
C ASP A 579 15.12 11.62 12.44
N PRO A 580 13.81 11.40 12.32
CA PRO A 580 12.95 11.29 13.48
C PRO A 580 13.35 10.08 14.33
N SER A 581 14.29 10.29 15.25
CA SER A 581 14.70 9.27 16.19
C SER A 581 13.51 8.88 17.10
N GLY A 582 13.22 7.59 17.26
CA GLY A 582 12.23 7.11 18.24
C GLY A 582 11.15 6.17 17.71
N LEU A 583 10.23 5.79 18.61
CA LEU A 583 9.11 4.87 18.31
C LEU A 583 8.26 5.36 17.11
N PRO A 584 7.49 4.45 16.47
CA PRO A 584 6.55 4.80 15.41
C PRO A 584 5.71 6.04 15.77
N ALA A 585 5.76 7.06 14.91
CA ALA A 585 5.19 8.38 15.19
C ALA A 585 4.61 9.00 13.92
N LEU A 586 3.59 9.83 14.09
CA LEU A 586 3.02 10.62 12.99
C LEU A 586 3.69 11.98 12.96
N TYR A 587 4.31 12.31 11.83
CA TYR A 587 4.89 13.60 11.52
C TYR A 587 3.99 14.31 10.51
N SER A 588 3.74 15.59 10.70
CA SER A 588 3.27 16.45 9.61
C SER A 588 4.31 17.51 9.34
N ILE A 589 4.77 17.59 8.09
CA ILE A 589 5.77 18.57 7.66
C ILE A 589 5.11 19.54 6.68
N ARG A 590 5.05 20.80 7.07
CA ARG A 590 4.47 21.86 6.23
C ARG A 590 5.49 22.44 5.27
N GLU A 591 6.68 22.72 5.78
CA GLU A 591 7.72 23.42 5.03
C GLU A 591 9.13 22.96 5.47
N ILE A 592 10.03 22.78 4.49
CA ILE A 592 11.47 22.70 4.71
C ILE A 592 12.12 23.81 3.90
N ARG A 593 12.89 24.69 4.56
CA ARG A 593 13.56 25.82 3.93
C ARG A 593 15.06 25.78 4.18
N ILE A 594 15.84 25.98 3.13
CA ILE A 594 17.30 26.05 3.15
C ILE A 594 17.69 27.41 2.58
N ARG A 595 18.41 28.23 3.34
CA ARG A 595 18.84 29.56 2.89
C ARG A 595 20.27 29.88 3.29
N ALA A 596 20.87 30.84 2.60
CA ALA A 596 22.11 31.46 3.04
C ALA A 596 21.93 32.02 4.46
N ALA A 597 22.86 31.70 5.37
CA ALA A 597 22.87 32.29 6.70
C ALA A 597 23.03 33.82 6.62
N PRO A 598 22.32 34.61 7.45
CA PRO A 598 22.59 36.03 7.59
C PRO A 598 24.06 36.22 7.98
N ARG A 599 24.74 37.18 7.33
CA ARG A 599 26.13 37.53 7.67
C ARG A 599 26.25 38.11 9.07
#